data_AF-A0A4Q4IZC1-F1
#
_entry.id   AF-A0A4Q4IZC1-F1
#
_cell.length_a   1.000
_cell.length_b   1.000
_cell.length_c   1.000
_cell.angle_alpha   90.00
_cell.angle_beta   90.00
_cell.angle_gamma   90.00
#
_symmetry.space_group_name_H-M   'P 1'
#
loop_
_entity.id
_entity.type
_entity.pdbx_description
1 polymer ?
#
loop_
_entity_poly.entity_id
_entity_poly.type
_entity_poly.pdbx_seq_one_letter_code
_entity_poly.pdbx_strand_id
1 'polypeptide(L)'
;MALIGYARVSTEDQDTAGQRLALEQQGCALIFEDKASGGSRDRPNLTRALARVGEGDTLIVVRIDRLARSLVHLLEIVEQLRAKGAYFRSINDPIDTSSAQGMLMTQMLGAFAEFERALIRERTRAGLAAAMARGAKPGNPKMRARDPAAIADIGYAHKERYLHALIDDRHRWLPTVERLRPHLPWSIVLRQIRAIKPPVRSFSERTLVKACKALVKAGYANDVILQSAPRLPPDTRVARLVADRLKTYPESSLRDLAGWLSKDLREPTPRGGIHWSAEGVRRVLERARGLGLLVDREASLDPCLIA
;
A
#
# COMPACT_ATOMS: atom_id res chain seq x y z
N MET A 1 26.02 -16.42 8.48
CA MET A 1 25.07 -17.02 7.54
C MET A 1 24.06 -17.79 8.36
N ALA A 2 22.82 -17.29 8.49
CA ALA A 2 21.78 -18.00 9.22
C ALA A 2 20.99 -18.93 8.29
N LEU A 3 20.61 -20.10 8.82
CA LEU A 3 19.72 -21.04 8.15
C LEU A 3 18.31 -20.83 8.70
N ILE A 4 17.38 -20.48 7.80
CA ILE A 4 15.99 -20.21 8.13
C ILE A 4 15.14 -21.32 7.51
N GLY A 5 14.45 -22.08 8.34
CA GLY A 5 13.57 -23.16 7.92
C GLY A 5 12.16 -22.67 7.63
N TYR A 6 11.51 -23.25 6.62
CA TYR A 6 10.08 -23.09 6.39
C TYR A 6 9.38 -24.45 6.19
N ALA A 7 8.32 -24.68 6.96
CA ALA A 7 7.50 -25.88 6.92
C ALA A 7 6.02 -25.55 6.65
N ARG A 8 5.34 -26.47 5.94
CA ARG A 8 3.90 -26.31 5.64
C ARG A 8 3.17 -27.64 5.67
N VAL A 9 1.98 -27.65 6.27
CA VAL A 9 1.04 -28.79 6.24
C VAL A 9 -0.29 -28.41 5.59
N SER A 10 -0.94 -29.40 4.98
CA SER A 10 -2.07 -29.22 4.07
C SER A 10 -3.44 -29.23 4.78
N THR A 11 -3.48 -29.59 6.06
CA THR A 11 -4.70 -29.82 6.87
C THR A 11 -4.36 -29.75 8.35
N GLU A 12 -5.35 -29.49 9.21
CA GLU A 12 -5.19 -29.41 10.68
C GLU A 12 -4.70 -30.72 11.32
N ASP A 13 -4.97 -31.87 10.67
CA ASP A 13 -4.60 -33.21 11.13
C ASP A 13 -3.19 -33.68 10.67
N GLN A 14 -2.47 -32.89 9.87
CA GLN A 14 -1.10 -33.21 9.47
C GLN A 14 -0.10 -32.54 10.40
N ASP A 15 0.74 -33.35 11.07
CA ASP A 15 1.76 -32.84 11.98
C ASP A 15 2.98 -32.27 11.20
N THR A 16 3.42 -31.07 11.59
CA THR A 16 4.66 -30.44 11.07
C THR A 16 5.92 -31.05 11.69
N ALA A 17 5.80 -31.88 12.73
CA ALA A 17 6.93 -32.43 13.49
C ALA A 17 8.00 -33.08 12.61
N GLY A 18 7.61 -33.88 11.61
CA GLY A 18 8.57 -34.51 10.69
C GLY A 18 9.34 -33.50 9.83
N GLN A 19 8.69 -32.40 9.42
CA GLN A 19 9.36 -31.33 8.67
C GLN A 19 10.25 -30.47 9.57
N ARG A 20 9.76 -30.14 10.77
CA ARG A 20 10.52 -29.39 11.77
C ARG A 20 11.81 -30.13 12.13
N LEU A 21 11.72 -31.40 12.46
CA LEU A 21 12.88 -32.22 12.83
C LEU A 21 13.91 -32.30 11.69
N ALA A 22 13.47 -32.44 10.44
CA ALA A 22 14.35 -32.40 9.28
C ALA A 22 15.06 -31.04 9.11
N LEU A 23 14.36 -29.92 9.40
CA LEU A 23 14.95 -28.57 9.33
C LEU A 23 15.92 -28.32 10.49
N GLU A 24 15.60 -28.79 11.69
CA GLU A 24 16.47 -28.72 12.87
C GLU A 24 17.77 -29.51 12.65
N GLN A 25 17.68 -30.70 12.04
CA GLN A 25 18.85 -31.51 11.65
C GLN A 25 19.75 -30.82 10.62
N GLN A 26 19.21 -29.91 9.81
CA GLN A 26 20.01 -29.08 8.90
C GLN A 26 20.61 -27.85 9.60
N GLY A 27 20.39 -27.64 10.91
CA GLY A 27 20.89 -26.51 11.65
C GLY A 27 20.07 -25.22 11.48
N CYS A 28 18.79 -25.32 11.11
CA CYS A 28 17.91 -24.17 11.03
C CYS A 28 17.62 -23.60 12.43
N ALA A 29 18.14 -22.42 12.75
CA ALA A 29 17.93 -21.78 14.05
C ALA A 29 16.54 -21.13 14.19
N LEU A 30 15.92 -20.76 13.07
CA LEU A 30 14.60 -20.13 13.01
C LEU A 30 13.73 -20.91 12.04
N ILE A 31 12.62 -21.46 12.52
CA ILE A 31 11.69 -22.25 11.70
C ILE A 31 10.32 -21.58 11.70
N PHE A 32 9.80 -21.32 10.51
CA PHE A 32 8.47 -20.73 10.29
C PHE A 32 7.50 -21.78 9.77
N GLU A 33 6.27 -21.79 10.30
CA GLU A 33 5.29 -22.81 9.97
C GLU A 33 3.96 -22.20 9.54
N ASP A 34 3.42 -22.66 8.42
CA ASP A 34 2.06 -22.33 8.00
C ASP A 34 1.17 -23.58 8.02
N LYS A 35 -0.01 -23.44 8.63
CA LYS A 35 -1.13 -24.35 8.47
C LYS A 35 -2.08 -23.77 7.43
N ALA A 36 -1.91 -24.19 6.17
CA ALA A 36 -2.72 -23.68 5.07
C ALA A 36 -2.97 -24.77 4.03
N SER A 37 -4.25 -24.99 3.71
CA SER A 37 -4.65 -25.86 2.60
C SER A 37 -4.06 -25.33 1.28
N GLY A 38 -3.80 -26.24 0.32
CA GLY A 38 -3.18 -25.90 -0.96
C GLY A 38 -3.87 -24.76 -1.73
N GLY A 39 -5.15 -24.49 -1.44
CA GLY A 39 -5.94 -23.42 -2.05
C GLY A 39 -5.82 -22.03 -1.42
N SER A 40 -5.46 -21.89 -0.13
CA SER A 40 -5.50 -20.58 0.54
C SER A 40 -4.27 -19.71 0.23
N ARG A 41 -4.48 -18.45 -0.18
CA ARG A 41 -3.40 -17.48 -0.49
C ARG A 41 -2.68 -16.96 0.75
N ASP A 42 -3.31 -17.01 1.90
CA ASP A 42 -2.75 -16.45 3.13
C ASP A 42 -1.66 -17.37 3.70
N ARG A 43 -0.42 -16.87 3.61
CA ARG A 43 0.78 -17.47 4.18
C ARG A 43 1.55 -16.42 4.97
N PRO A 44 1.02 -16.01 6.13
CA PRO A 44 1.61 -14.96 6.93
C PRO A 44 3.01 -15.35 7.40
N ASN A 45 3.26 -16.62 7.74
CA ASN A 45 4.57 -17.03 8.23
C ASN A 45 5.61 -17.18 7.12
N LEU A 46 5.23 -17.59 5.91
CA LEU A 46 6.11 -17.48 4.74
C LEU A 46 6.55 -16.03 4.50
N THR A 47 5.60 -15.09 4.58
CA THR A 47 5.88 -13.66 4.39
C THR A 47 6.86 -13.15 5.45
N ARG A 48 6.67 -13.57 6.72
CA ARG A 48 7.59 -13.25 7.83
C ARG A 48 8.97 -13.89 7.64
N ALA A 49 9.04 -15.13 7.17
CA ALA A 49 10.30 -15.81 6.87
C ALA A 49 11.08 -15.03 5.81
N LEU A 50 10.43 -14.71 4.69
CA LEU A 50 11.03 -13.93 3.60
C LEU A 50 11.45 -12.54 4.06
N ALA A 51 10.69 -11.89 4.95
CA ALA A 51 11.07 -10.60 5.52
C ALA A 51 12.29 -10.68 6.44
N ARG A 52 12.45 -11.79 7.17
CA ARG A 52 13.56 -12.02 8.12
C ARG A 52 14.88 -12.39 7.43
N VAL A 53 14.83 -13.01 6.27
CA VAL A 53 16.02 -13.38 5.49
C VAL A 53 16.81 -12.12 5.10
N GLY A 54 18.09 -12.09 5.44
CA GLY A 54 19.05 -11.06 5.07
C GLY A 54 20.13 -11.55 4.10
N GLU A 55 21.11 -10.70 3.82
CA GLU A 55 22.24 -11.01 2.94
C GLU A 55 23.08 -12.18 3.50
N GLY A 56 23.39 -13.17 2.65
CA GLY A 56 24.15 -14.36 3.01
C GLY A 56 23.37 -15.43 3.78
N ASP A 57 22.10 -15.20 4.11
CA ASP A 57 21.24 -16.20 4.74
C ASP A 57 20.73 -17.21 3.71
N THR A 58 20.29 -18.39 4.17
CA THR A 58 19.70 -19.42 3.31
C THR A 58 18.33 -19.83 3.82
N LEU A 59 17.31 -19.73 2.96
CA LEU A 59 15.99 -20.30 3.21
C LEU A 59 16.00 -21.78 2.86
N ILE A 60 15.74 -22.63 3.85
CA ILE A 60 15.69 -24.09 3.71
C ILE A 60 14.26 -24.59 3.80
N VAL A 61 13.90 -25.48 2.89
CA VAL A 61 12.64 -26.22 2.92
C VAL A 61 12.87 -27.71 2.71
N VAL A 62 12.02 -28.55 3.31
CA VAL A 62 12.15 -30.01 3.13
C VAL A 62 11.91 -30.40 1.67
N ARG A 63 10.88 -29.82 1.04
CA ARG A 63 10.53 -30.04 -0.37
C ARG A 63 9.92 -28.80 -1.01
N ILE A 64 10.05 -28.67 -2.32
CA ILE A 64 9.54 -27.55 -3.12
C ILE A 64 8.00 -27.45 -3.05
N ASP A 65 7.26 -28.56 -3.03
CA ASP A 65 5.78 -28.56 -2.96
C ASP A 65 5.23 -27.97 -1.65
N ARG A 66 6.09 -27.90 -0.62
CA ARG A 66 5.78 -27.25 0.66
C ARG A 66 5.96 -25.74 0.59
N LEU A 67 6.88 -25.26 -0.25
CA LEU A 67 7.12 -23.83 -0.49
C LEU A 67 6.23 -23.25 -1.59
N ALA A 68 6.23 -23.86 -2.77
CA ALA A 68 5.66 -23.28 -3.98
C ALA A 68 4.51 -24.12 -4.55
N ARG A 69 3.51 -23.45 -5.12
CA ARG A 69 2.33 -24.09 -5.76
C ARG A 69 2.49 -24.30 -7.26
N SER A 70 3.46 -23.59 -7.83
CA SER A 70 3.82 -23.65 -9.23
C SER A 70 5.30 -23.30 -9.33
N LEU A 71 5.91 -23.71 -10.43
CA LEU A 71 7.30 -23.38 -10.70
C LEU A 71 7.52 -21.85 -10.78
N VAL A 72 6.54 -21.13 -11.32
CA VAL A 72 6.51 -19.66 -11.31
C VAL A 72 6.66 -19.09 -9.91
N HIS A 73 5.86 -19.57 -8.96
CA HIS A 73 5.88 -19.09 -7.59
C HIS A 73 7.21 -19.42 -6.90
N LEU A 74 7.83 -20.57 -7.23
CA LEU A 74 9.18 -20.89 -6.77
C LEU A 74 10.20 -19.86 -7.26
N LEU A 75 10.20 -19.57 -8.57
CA LEU A 75 11.14 -18.63 -9.17
C LEU A 75 10.97 -17.22 -8.63
N GLU A 76 9.73 -16.78 -8.39
CA GLU A 76 9.45 -15.49 -7.74
C GLU A 76 10.07 -15.40 -6.33
N ILE A 77 9.99 -16.49 -5.55
CA ILE A 77 10.61 -16.56 -4.22
C ILE A 77 12.13 -16.55 -4.33
N VAL A 78 12.70 -17.33 -5.26
CA VAL A 78 14.15 -17.38 -5.47
C VAL A 78 14.70 -16.01 -5.89
N GLU A 79 14.03 -15.31 -6.82
CA GLU A 79 14.44 -13.96 -7.23
C GLU A 79 14.31 -12.95 -6.09
N GLN A 80 13.28 -13.05 -5.24
CA GLN A 80 13.16 -12.22 -4.03
C GLN A 80 14.32 -12.44 -3.05
N LEU A 81 14.74 -13.69 -2.85
CA LEU A 81 15.88 -14.04 -2.00
C LEU A 81 17.18 -13.53 -2.62
N ARG A 82 17.36 -13.74 -3.92
CA ARG A 82 18.53 -13.28 -4.67
C ARG A 82 18.69 -11.76 -4.63
N ALA A 83 17.60 -11.01 -4.78
CA ALA A 83 17.61 -9.55 -4.68
C ALA A 83 18.08 -9.04 -3.30
N LYS A 84 18.00 -9.89 -2.27
CA LYS A 84 18.51 -9.62 -0.91
C LYS A 84 19.92 -10.18 -0.67
N GLY A 85 20.54 -10.82 -1.67
CA GLY A 85 21.81 -11.53 -1.52
C GLY A 85 21.70 -12.82 -0.70
N ALA A 86 20.51 -13.42 -0.62
CA ALA A 86 20.23 -14.66 0.09
C ALA A 86 20.09 -15.86 -0.86
N TYR A 87 20.15 -17.07 -0.30
CA TYR A 87 20.09 -18.33 -1.03
C TYR A 87 18.84 -19.13 -0.68
N PHE A 88 18.49 -20.05 -1.56
CA PHE A 88 17.41 -21.01 -1.40
C PHE A 88 17.97 -22.43 -1.52
N ARG A 89 17.55 -23.31 -0.61
CA ARG A 89 17.91 -24.72 -0.65
C ARG A 89 16.72 -25.60 -0.30
N SER A 90 16.57 -26.69 -1.05
CA SER A 90 15.72 -27.80 -0.66
C SER A 90 16.55 -28.96 -0.10
N ILE A 91 16.01 -29.66 0.91
CA ILE A 91 16.67 -30.84 1.49
C ILE A 91 16.55 -32.04 0.55
N ASN A 92 15.35 -32.31 0.02
CA ASN A 92 15.08 -33.51 -0.76
C ASN A 92 15.07 -33.29 -2.27
N ASP A 93 15.09 -32.04 -2.73
CA ASP A 93 15.13 -31.69 -4.15
C ASP A 93 16.52 -31.18 -4.54
N PRO A 94 17.00 -31.41 -5.78
CA PRO A 94 18.33 -31.02 -6.24
C PRO A 94 18.45 -29.51 -6.56
N ILE A 95 17.82 -28.67 -5.74
CA ILE A 95 17.82 -27.22 -5.90
C ILE A 95 18.53 -26.58 -4.71
N ASP A 96 19.73 -26.07 -4.98
CA ASP A 96 20.52 -25.26 -4.07
C ASP A 96 21.13 -24.09 -4.84
N THR A 97 20.57 -22.89 -4.64
CA THR A 97 21.01 -21.68 -5.36
C THR A 97 22.33 -21.12 -4.84
N SER A 98 22.93 -21.70 -3.79
CA SER A 98 24.29 -21.38 -3.38
C SER A 98 25.35 -22.07 -4.24
N SER A 99 24.96 -23.11 -4.99
CA SER A 99 25.84 -23.88 -5.86
C SER A 99 25.67 -23.50 -7.33
N ALA A 100 26.75 -23.57 -8.13
CA ALA A 100 26.68 -23.35 -9.57
C ALA A 100 25.73 -24.34 -10.27
N GLN A 101 25.72 -25.60 -9.84
CA GLN A 101 24.85 -26.64 -10.37
C GLN A 101 23.37 -26.37 -10.06
N GLY A 102 23.03 -26.01 -8.82
CA GLY A 102 21.65 -25.71 -8.44
C GLY A 102 21.15 -24.39 -9.02
N MET A 103 22.03 -23.40 -9.23
CA MET A 103 21.72 -22.21 -10.02
C MET A 103 21.37 -22.55 -11.47
N LEU A 104 22.18 -23.38 -12.13
CA LEU A 104 21.90 -23.86 -13.49
C LEU A 104 20.56 -24.60 -13.56
N MET A 105 20.28 -25.50 -12.60
CA MET A 105 19.00 -26.23 -12.55
C MET A 105 17.81 -25.28 -12.38
N THR A 106 17.94 -24.28 -11.51
CA THR A 106 16.90 -23.25 -11.29
C THR A 106 16.63 -22.45 -12.56
N GLN A 107 17.68 -22.05 -13.28
CA GLN A 107 17.56 -21.33 -14.56
C GLN A 107 16.90 -22.18 -15.65
N MET A 108 17.29 -23.46 -15.76
CA MET A 108 16.65 -24.40 -16.69
C MET A 108 15.15 -24.53 -16.39
N LEU A 109 14.78 -24.73 -15.12
CA LEU A 109 13.39 -24.76 -14.71
C LEU A 109 12.66 -23.46 -15.07
N GLY A 110 13.30 -22.30 -14.88
CA GLY A 110 12.80 -21.01 -15.35
C GLY A 110 12.49 -20.98 -16.84
N ALA A 111 13.44 -21.40 -17.66
CA ALA A 111 13.29 -21.46 -19.11
C ALA A 111 12.16 -22.42 -19.53
N PHE A 112 12.04 -23.58 -18.89
CA PHE A 112 10.93 -24.52 -19.14
C PHE A 112 9.57 -23.93 -18.77
N ALA A 113 9.47 -23.21 -17.65
CA ALA A 113 8.22 -22.55 -17.26
C ALA A 113 7.78 -21.47 -18.26
N GLU A 114 8.73 -20.71 -18.78
CA GLU A 114 8.45 -19.71 -19.84
C GLU A 114 8.05 -20.38 -21.15
N PHE A 115 8.74 -21.46 -21.52
CA PHE A 115 8.43 -22.25 -22.70
C PHE A 115 7.01 -22.84 -22.64
N GLU A 116 6.61 -23.47 -21.53
CA GLU A 116 5.24 -23.99 -21.39
C GLU A 116 4.19 -22.88 -21.50
N ARG A 117 4.42 -21.72 -20.87
CA ARG A 117 3.51 -20.56 -21.01
C ARG A 117 3.42 -20.09 -22.45
N ALA A 118 4.53 -20.08 -23.19
CA ALA A 118 4.56 -19.72 -24.60
C ALA A 118 3.74 -20.72 -25.43
N LEU A 119 3.93 -22.03 -25.22
CA LEU A 119 3.17 -23.08 -25.89
C LEU A 119 1.66 -23.00 -25.61
N ILE A 120 1.25 -22.75 -24.36
CA ILE A 120 -0.16 -22.57 -24.01
C ILE A 120 -0.75 -21.37 -24.75
N ARG A 121 -0.02 -20.24 -24.81
CA ARG A 121 -0.44 -19.04 -25.55
C ARG A 121 -0.56 -19.31 -27.03
N GLU A 122 0.41 -20.02 -27.62
CA GLU A 122 0.41 -20.40 -29.02
C GLU A 122 -0.79 -21.29 -29.35
N ARG A 123 -1.00 -22.37 -28.59
CA ARG A 123 -2.14 -23.27 -28.76
C ARG A 123 -3.48 -22.54 -28.58
N THR A 124 -3.56 -21.63 -27.62
CA THR A 124 -4.77 -20.81 -27.41
C THR A 124 -5.03 -19.90 -28.61
N ARG A 125 -3.99 -19.25 -29.16
CA ARG A 125 -4.10 -18.41 -30.35
C ARG A 125 -4.50 -19.21 -31.59
N ALA A 126 -3.88 -20.37 -31.80
CA ALA A 126 -4.23 -21.27 -32.91
C ALA A 126 -5.67 -21.77 -32.78
N GLY A 127 -6.09 -22.18 -31.58
CA GLY A 127 -7.47 -22.59 -31.30
C GLY A 127 -8.47 -21.46 -31.52
N LEU A 128 -8.14 -20.24 -31.08
CA LEU A 128 -8.96 -19.05 -31.31
C LEU A 128 -9.07 -18.72 -32.81
N ALA A 129 -7.96 -18.75 -33.55
CA ALA A 129 -7.94 -18.51 -34.99
C ALA A 129 -8.78 -19.55 -35.74
N ALA A 130 -8.65 -20.83 -35.40
CA ALA A 130 -9.46 -21.91 -35.97
C ALA A 130 -10.95 -21.75 -35.63
N ALA A 131 -11.28 -21.36 -34.40
CA ALA A 131 -12.66 -21.07 -34.01
C ALA A 131 -13.23 -19.86 -34.78
N MET A 132 -12.45 -18.80 -34.96
CA MET A 132 -12.82 -17.63 -35.75
C MET A 132 -13.03 -17.98 -37.23
N ALA A 133 -12.18 -18.83 -37.80
CA ALA A 133 -12.34 -19.35 -39.16
C ALA A 133 -13.64 -20.16 -39.33
N ARG A 134 -14.08 -20.86 -38.28
CA ARG A 134 -15.39 -21.54 -38.22
C ARG A 134 -16.56 -20.59 -37.88
N GLY A 135 -16.34 -19.29 -37.81
CA GLY A 135 -17.37 -18.28 -37.55
C GLY A 135 -17.62 -17.95 -36.09
N ALA A 136 -16.86 -18.51 -35.14
CA ALA A 136 -16.97 -18.14 -33.73
C ALA A 136 -16.52 -16.69 -33.51
N LYS A 137 -17.31 -15.93 -32.75
CA LYS A 137 -17.00 -14.53 -32.43
C LYS A 137 -16.63 -14.42 -30.94
N PRO A 138 -15.33 -14.35 -30.60
CA PRO A 138 -14.89 -14.31 -29.21
C PRO A 138 -15.30 -13.00 -28.51
N GLY A 139 -15.33 -13.02 -27.17
CA GLY A 139 -15.77 -11.90 -26.33
C GLY A 139 -17.27 -11.92 -26.00
N ASN A 140 -17.65 -11.16 -24.95
CA ASN A 140 -19.02 -11.12 -24.45
C ASN A 140 -20.00 -10.70 -25.57
N PRO A 141 -20.96 -11.56 -25.97
CA PRO A 141 -21.90 -11.26 -27.05
C PRO A 141 -22.70 -9.97 -26.82
N LYS A 142 -23.12 -9.70 -25.58
CA LYS A 142 -23.89 -8.50 -25.23
C LYS A 142 -23.06 -7.22 -25.43
N MET A 143 -21.76 -7.27 -25.12
CA MET A 143 -20.85 -6.15 -25.38
C MET A 143 -20.61 -5.92 -26.87
N ARG A 144 -20.50 -6.99 -27.66
CA ARG A 144 -20.38 -6.88 -29.13
C ARG A 144 -21.64 -6.29 -29.77
N ALA A 145 -22.81 -6.64 -29.25
CA ALA A 145 -24.09 -6.06 -29.65
C ALA A 145 -24.29 -4.61 -29.15
N ARG A 146 -23.35 -4.06 -28.37
CA ARG A 146 -23.48 -2.79 -27.66
C ARG A 146 -24.78 -2.70 -26.86
N ASP A 147 -25.18 -3.82 -26.26
CA ASP A 147 -26.36 -3.90 -25.42
C ASP A 147 -26.26 -2.87 -24.28
N PRO A 148 -27.17 -1.87 -24.24
CA PRO A 148 -27.15 -0.83 -23.22
C PRO A 148 -27.20 -1.39 -21.79
N ALA A 149 -27.91 -2.51 -21.58
CA ALA A 149 -28.03 -3.14 -20.27
C ALA A 149 -26.69 -3.74 -19.82
N ALA A 150 -26.01 -4.51 -20.68
CA ALA A 150 -24.72 -5.09 -20.33
C ALA A 150 -23.62 -4.03 -20.11
N ILE A 151 -23.65 -2.93 -20.89
CA ILE A 151 -22.75 -1.79 -20.69
C ILE A 151 -23.05 -1.11 -19.34
N ALA A 152 -24.32 -0.92 -19.01
CA ALA A 152 -24.75 -0.34 -17.74
C ALA A 152 -24.34 -1.23 -16.55
N ASP A 153 -24.52 -2.55 -16.64
CA ASP A 153 -24.16 -3.52 -15.60
C ASP A 153 -22.65 -3.51 -15.31
N ILE A 154 -21.82 -3.57 -16.35
CA ILE A 154 -20.36 -3.48 -16.19
C ILE A 154 -19.97 -2.10 -15.62
N GLY A 155 -20.62 -1.03 -16.10
CA GLY A 155 -20.43 0.32 -15.58
C GLY A 155 -20.80 0.43 -14.11
N TYR A 156 -21.88 -0.22 -13.68
CA TYR A 156 -22.32 -0.29 -12.29
C TYR A 156 -21.29 -1.05 -11.45
N ALA A 157 -20.89 -2.25 -11.87
CA ALA A 157 -19.89 -3.06 -11.18
C ALA A 157 -18.52 -2.36 -11.05
N HIS A 158 -18.13 -1.53 -12.03
CA HIS A 158 -16.94 -0.68 -11.94
C HIS A 158 -17.10 0.45 -10.91
N LYS A 159 -18.25 1.14 -10.91
CA LYS A 159 -18.54 2.21 -9.96
C LYS A 159 -18.62 1.67 -8.53
N GLU A 160 -19.25 0.51 -8.35
CA GLU A 160 -19.37 -0.18 -7.07
C GLU A 160 -17.99 -0.58 -6.53
N ARG A 161 -17.17 -1.29 -7.32
CA ARG A 161 -15.78 -1.62 -6.93
C ARG A 161 -14.96 -0.38 -6.59
N TYR A 162 -15.12 0.70 -7.37
CA TYR A 162 -14.44 1.95 -7.10
C TYR A 162 -14.90 2.58 -5.77
N LEU A 163 -16.21 2.57 -5.50
CA LEU A 163 -16.78 3.11 -4.27
C LEU A 163 -16.33 2.30 -3.05
N HIS A 164 -16.39 0.97 -3.10
CA HIS A 164 -15.89 0.12 -2.02
C HIS A 164 -14.41 0.40 -1.71
N ALA A 165 -13.56 0.44 -2.74
CA ALA A 165 -12.15 0.77 -2.58
C ALA A 165 -11.91 2.19 -2.03
N LEU A 166 -12.86 3.12 -2.20
CA LEU A 166 -12.80 4.44 -1.55
C LEU A 166 -13.24 4.36 -0.10
N ILE A 167 -14.31 3.63 0.19
CA ILE A 167 -14.87 3.44 1.52
C ILE A 167 -13.82 2.85 2.47
N ASP A 168 -13.06 1.86 2.02
CA ASP A 168 -12.07 1.15 2.84
C ASP A 168 -10.97 2.09 3.37
N ASP A 169 -10.42 2.96 2.51
CA ASP A 169 -9.31 3.88 2.85
C ASP A 169 -9.80 5.27 3.32
N ARG A 170 -11.12 5.55 3.31
CA ARG A 170 -11.66 6.91 3.53
C ARG A 170 -11.25 7.51 4.87
N HIS A 171 -11.19 6.69 5.92
CA HIS A 171 -10.89 7.12 7.28
C HIS A 171 -9.51 7.80 7.40
N ARG A 172 -8.59 7.53 6.47
CA ARG A 172 -7.23 8.07 6.50
C ARG A 172 -7.10 9.47 5.89
N TRP A 173 -7.98 9.86 4.97
CA TRP A 173 -7.83 11.12 4.22
C TRP A 173 -9.10 11.98 4.16
N LEU A 174 -10.29 11.38 4.25
CA LEU A 174 -11.56 12.11 4.18
C LEU A 174 -11.72 13.12 5.33
N PRO A 175 -11.37 12.81 6.60
CA PRO A 175 -11.46 13.79 7.68
C PRO A 175 -10.61 15.04 7.42
N THR A 176 -9.45 14.89 6.80
CA THR A 176 -8.61 16.01 6.38
C THR A 176 -9.28 16.86 5.30
N VAL A 177 -9.99 16.24 4.36
CA VAL A 177 -10.76 16.97 3.33
C VAL A 177 -11.91 17.74 3.97
N GLU A 178 -12.71 17.10 4.81
CA GLU A 178 -13.88 17.70 5.46
C GLU A 178 -13.51 18.88 6.36
N ARG A 179 -12.33 18.82 6.98
CA ARG A 179 -11.83 19.89 7.83
C ARG A 179 -11.28 21.09 7.06
N LEU A 180 -10.60 20.84 5.93
CA LEU A 180 -9.94 21.89 5.15
C LEU A 180 -10.86 22.52 4.09
N ARG A 181 -11.85 21.78 3.60
CA ARG A 181 -12.84 22.27 2.64
C ARG A 181 -14.08 22.76 3.37
N PRO A 182 -14.69 23.88 2.93
CA PRO A 182 -14.44 24.60 1.67
C PRO A 182 -13.39 25.72 1.81
N HIS A 183 -12.82 25.92 3.00
CA HIS A 183 -11.97 27.07 3.31
C HIS A 183 -10.66 27.15 2.49
N LEU A 184 -10.14 26.01 2.04
CA LEU A 184 -8.90 25.93 1.25
C LEU A 184 -9.13 25.36 -0.15
N PRO A 185 -8.30 25.74 -1.14
CA PRO A 185 -8.36 25.18 -2.48
C PRO A 185 -7.84 23.73 -2.52
N TRP A 186 -8.33 22.96 -3.50
CA TRP A 186 -8.00 21.53 -3.67
C TRP A 186 -6.51 21.24 -3.79
N SER A 187 -5.72 22.15 -4.37
CA SER A 187 -4.27 22.01 -4.51
C SER A 187 -3.55 21.87 -3.16
N ILE A 188 -4.02 22.60 -2.15
CA ILE A 188 -3.45 22.60 -0.79
C ILE A 188 -3.93 21.39 0.00
N VAL A 189 -5.22 21.07 -0.11
CA VAL A 189 -5.79 19.87 0.48
C VAL A 189 -5.08 18.62 -0.05
N LEU A 190 -4.83 18.55 -1.35
CA LEU A 190 -4.09 17.45 -1.96
C LEU A 190 -2.67 17.34 -1.39
N ARG A 191 -2.00 18.45 -1.14
CA ARG A 191 -0.65 18.45 -0.57
C ARG A 191 -0.64 17.89 0.85
N GLN A 192 -1.63 18.25 1.67
CA GLN A 192 -1.81 17.68 3.00
C GLN A 192 -2.06 16.17 2.95
N ILE A 193 -2.94 15.72 2.05
CA ILE A 193 -3.20 14.28 1.86
C ILE A 193 -1.94 13.53 1.45
N ARG A 194 -1.11 14.11 0.58
CA ARG A 194 0.18 13.53 0.17
C ARG A 194 1.21 13.47 1.30
N ALA A 195 1.07 14.31 2.33
CA ALA A 195 1.96 14.33 3.48
C ALA A 195 1.58 13.30 4.57
N ILE A 196 0.43 12.61 4.45
CA ILE A 196 -0.01 11.59 5.40
C ILE A 196 0.91 10.36 5.32
N LYS A 197 1.39 9.89 6.48
CA LYS A 197 2.23 8.69 6.61
C LYS A 197 1.53 7.61 7.45
N PRO A 198 1.52 6.33 7.02
CA PRO A 198 2.00 5.81 5.74
C PRO A 198 1.23 6.42 4.55
N PRO A 199 1.78 6.38 3.32
CA PRO A 199 1.11 6.99 2.18
C PRO A 199 -0.28 6.39 1.98
N VAL A 200 -1.25 7.26 1.70
CA VAL A 200 -2.60 6.87 1.29
C VAL A 200 -2.65 6.65 -0.23
N ARG A 201 -3.83 6.33 -0.75
CA ARG A 201 -4.08 6.27 -2.21
C ARG A 201 -3.50 7.48 -2.96
N SER A 202 -2.88 7.23 -4.11
CA SER A 202 -2.31 8.29 -4.94
C SER A 202 -3.42 9.13 -5.59
N PHE A 203 -3.49 10.39 -5.20
CA PHE A 203 -4.45 11.36 -5.74
C PHE A 203 -3.77 12.42 -6.61
N SER A 204 -4.51 12.83 -7.64
CA SER A 204 -4.41 14.11 -8.35
C SER A 204 -5.59 14.99 -7.96
N GLU A 205 -5.56 16.30 -8.23
CA GLU A 205 -6.68 17.19 -7.87
C GLU A 205 -7.99 16.71 -8.48
N ARG A 206 -7.97 16.36 -9.78
CA ARG A 206 -9.16 15.85 -10.50
C ARG A 206 -9.69 14.55 -9.90
N THR A 207 -8.81 13.63 -9.52
CA THR A 207 -9.21 12.33 -8.98
C THR A 207 -9.68 12.42 -7.53
N LEU A 208 -9.10 13.34 -6.73
CA LEU A 208 -9.58 13.66 -5.39
C LEU A 208 -10.98 14.26 -5.43
N VAL A 209 -11.22 15.26 -6.29
CA VAL A 209 -12.55 15.84 -6.49
C VAL A 209 -13.55 14.77 -6.92
N LYS A 210 -13.17 13.88 -7.85
CA LYS A 210 -14.01 12.77 -8.28
C LYS A 210 -14.34 11.80 -7.14
N ALA A 211 -13.37 11.48 -6.28
CA ALA A 211 -13.57 10.63 -5.12
C ALA A 211 -14.53 11.27 -4.10
N CYS A 212 -14.32 12.56 -3.77
CA CYS A 212 -15.23 13.31 -2.90
C CYS A 212 -16.65 13.37 -3.47
N LYS A 213 -16.82 13.64 -4.78
CA LYS A 213 -18.14 13.60 -5.43
C LYS A 213 -18.81 12.23 -5.33
N ALA A 214 -18.05 11.15 -5.49
CA ALA A 214 -18.57 9.79 -5.36
C ALA A 214 -19.03 9.50 -3.92
N LEU A 215 -18.26 9.94 -2.91
CA LEU A 215 -18.60 9.75 -1.50
C LEU A 215 -19.80 10.60 -1.07
N VAL A 216 -19.88 11.87 -1.49
CA VAL A 216 -21.03 12.75 -1.24
C VAL A 216 -22.29 12.15 -1.87
N LYS A 217 -22.21 11.71 -3.13
CA LYS A 217 -23.36 11.08 -3.81
C LYS A 217 -23.83 9.81 -3.10
N ALA A 218 -22.92 9.06 -2.49
CA ALA A 218 -23.22 7.85 -1.74
C ALA A 218 -23.59 8.11 -0.25
N GLY A 219 -23.62 9.37 0.19
CA GLY A 219 -24.00 9.74 1.56
C GLY A 219 -22.90 9.58 2.61
N TYR A 220 -21.64 9.36 2.21
CA TYR A 220 -20.51 9.17 3.13
C TYR A 220 -19.75 10.46 3.47
N ALA A 221 -20.08 11.58 2.84
CA ALA A 221 -19.45 12.87 3.08
C ALA A 221 -20.45 14.01 2.87
N ASN A 222 -20.24 15.13 3.56
CA ASN A 222 -21.08 16.32 3.42
C ASN A 222 -20.79 17.06 2.10
N ASP A 223 -21.82 17.57 1.42
CA ASP A 223 -21.70 18.27 0.13
C ASP A 223 -20.93 19.60 0.22
N VAL A 224 -20.86 20.17 1.43
CA VAL A 224 -20.11 21.39 1.77
C VAL A 224 -18.64 21.32 1.28
N ILE A 225 -18.02 20.13 1.26
CA ILE A 225 -16.63 19.97 0.79
C ILE A 225 -16.45 20.30 -0.69
N LEU A 226 -17.51 20.30 -1.49
CA LEU A 226 -17.48 20.55 -2.92
C LEU A 226 -17.63 22.04 -3.28
N GLN A 227 -17.98 22.91 -2.33
CA GLN A 227 -18.19 24.34 -2.57
C GLN A 227 -16.91 25.08 -2.97
N SER A 228 -17.00 26.13 -3.79
CA SER A 228 -15.79 26.88 -4.22
C SER A 228 -15.03 27.46 -3.02
N ALA A 229 -13.69 27.35 -3.04
CA ALA A 229 -12.86 27.95 -2.00
C ALA A 229 -12.73 29.48 -2.19
N PRO A 230 -12.71 30.26 -1.10
CA PRO A 230 -12.40 31.69 -1.17
C PRO A 230 -10.92 31.90 -1.56
N ARG A 231 -10.65 33.00 -2.28
CA ARG A 231 -9.27 33.45 -2.56
C ARG A 231 -8.69 34.05 -1.27
N LEU A 232 -7.77 33.35 -0.63
CA LEU A 232 -7.11 33.81 0.61
C LEU A 232 -5.73 34.40 0.29
N PRO A 233 -5.35 35.52 0.93
CA PRO A 233 -3.96 35.99 0.94
C PRO A 233 -3.02 34.90 1.49
N PRO A 234 -1.76 34.83 1.03
CA PRO A 234 -0.81 33.79 1.42
C PRO A 234 -0.65 33.63 2.95
N ASP A 235 -0.57 34.75 3.67
CA ASP A 235 -0.35 34.76 5.12
C ASP A 235 -1.54 34.19 5.92
N THR A 236 -2.77 34.45 5.47
CA THR A 236 -3.99 33.93 6.08
C THR A 236 -4.15 32.43 5.85
N ARG A 237 -3.63 31.93 4.71
CA ARG A 237 -3.61 30.49 4.40
C ARG A 237 -2.71 29.71 5.34
N VAL A 238 -1.48 30.18 5.58
CA VAL A 238 -0.55 29.48 6.48
C VAL A 238 -1.06 29.46 7.92
N ALA A 239 -1.65 30.57 8.39
CA ALA A 239 -2.29 30.63 9.71
C ALA A 239 -3.36 29.54 9.91
N ARG A 240 -4.20 29.30 8.89
CA ARG A 240 -5.21 28.22 8.93
C ARG A 240 -4.59 26.82 8.95
N LEU A 241 -3.52 26.60 8.17
CA LEU A 241 -2.82 25.32 8.12
C LEU A 241 -2.13 24.98 9.45
N VAL A 242 -1.48 25.95 10.06
CA VAL A 242 -0.82 25.77 11.36
C VAL A 242 -1.85 25.54 12.46
N ALA A 243 -2.96 26.29 12.46
CA ALA A 243 -4.06 26.07 13.39
C ALA A 243 -4.66 24.66 13.26
N ASP A 244 -4.83 24.18 12.03
CA ASP A 244 -5.31 22.82 11.74
C ASP A 244 -4.37 21.72 12.27
N ARG A 245 -3.06 21.91 12.07
CA ARG A 245 -2.04 20.98 12.56
C ARG A 245 -2.06 20.89 14.08
N LEU A 246 -2.16 22.03 14.77
CA LEU A 246 -2.24 22.07 16.23
C LEU A 246 -3.53 21.45 16.79
N LYS A 247 -4.66 21.56 16.08
CA LYS A 247 -5.89 20.84 16.45
C LYS A 247 -5.72 19.32 16.39
N THR A 248 -4.89 18.82 15.46
CA THR A 248 -4.63 17.38 15.30
C THR A 248 -3.52 16.88 16.24
N TYR A 249 -2.50 17.71 16.45
CA TYR A 249 -1.31 17.39 17.24
C TYR A 249 -1.00 18.56 18.19
N PRO A 250 -1.70 18.64 19.34
CA PRO A 250 -1.61 19.79 20.26
C PRO A 250 -0.21 20.00 20.84
N GLU A 251 0.58 18.93 20.97
CA GLU A 251 1.94 18.95 21.52
C GLU A 251 3.04 19.34 20.50
N SER A 252 2.67 19.79 19.29
CA SER A 252 3.66 20.11 18.25
C SER A 252 4.50 21.34 18.63
N SER A 253 5.83 21.21 18.70
CA SER A 253 6.71 22.34 18.96
C SER A 253 6.82 23.31 17.77
N LEU A 254 7.27 24.54 18.02
CA LEU A 254 7.52 25.52 16.95
C LEU A 254 8.53 25.02 15.90
N ARG A 255 9.53 24.22 16.32
CA ARG A 255 10.50 23.61 15.39
C ARG A 255 9.86 22.50 14.57
N ASP A 256 8.98 21.70 15.16
CA ASP A 256 8.27 20.63 14.43
C ASP A 256 7.32 21.21 13.38
N LEU A 257 6.59 22.27 13.74
CA LEU A 257 5.74 23.00 12.80
C LEU A 257 6.56 23.64 11.66
N ALA A 258 7.72 24.22 11.96
CA ALA A 258 8.63 24.77 10.96
C ALA A 258 9.19 23.68 10.02
N GLY A 259 9.56 22.53 10.58
CA GLY A 259 10.01 21.36 9.84
C GLY A 259 8.92 20.80 8.92
N TRP A 260 7.70 20.67 9.43
CA TRP A 260 6.53 20.24 8.67
C TRP A 260 6.20 21.19 7.50
N LEU A 261 6.15 22.50 7.74
CA LEU A 261 5.91 23.50 6.69
C LEU A 261 7.00 23.47 5.61
N SER A 262 8.26 23.29 6.00
CA SER A 262 9.41 23.34 5.08
C SER A 262 9.61 22.03 4.30
N LYS A 263 9.54 20.87 4.97
CA LYS A 263 9.92 19.57 4.42
C LYS A 263 8.74 18.78 3.89
N ASP A 264 7.67 18.65 4.67
CA ASP A 264 6.52 17.82 4.32
C ASP A 264 5.55 18.58 3.41
N LEU A 265 5.24 19.84 3.74
CA LEU A 265 4.30 20.67 3.00
C LEU A 265 4.96 21.57 1.95
N ARG A 266 6.27 21.85 2.06
CA ARG A 266 7.02 22.76 1.18
C ARG A 266 6.28 24.07 0.88
N GLU A 267 5.72 24.70 1.91
CA GLU A 267 4.95 25.94 1.78
C GLU A 267 5.90 27.14 1.73
N PRO A 268 5.76 28.06 0.75
CA PRO A 268 6.60 29.24 0.69
C PRO A 268 6.29 30.18 1.86
N THR A 269 7.34 30.76 2.43
CA THR A 269 7.25 31.86 3.40
C THR A 269 6.66 33.12 2.76
N PRO A 270 6.14 34.08 3.56
CA PRO A 270 5.65 35.36 3.05
C PRO A 270 6.69 36.16 2.24
N ARG A 271 7.99 35.90 2.48
CA ARG A 271 9.13 36.51 1.77
C ARG A 271 9.63 35.68 0.58
N GLY A 272 8.94 34.60 0.21
CA GLY A 272 9.24 33.77 -0.96
C GLY A 272 10.27 32.64 -0.76
N GLY A 273 10.88 32.51 0.42
CA GLY A 273 11.78 31.39 0.76
C GLY A 273 11.03 30.10 1.13
N ILE A 274 11.71 28.95 1.10
CA ILE A 274 11.11 27.61 1.38
C ILE A 274 11.35 27.16 2.83
N HIS A 275 12.30 27.78 3.53
CA HIS A 275 12.65 27.43 4.91
C HIS A 275 11.90 28.30 5.92
N TRP A 276 11.14 27.65 6.80
CA TRP A 276 10.48 28.29 7.93
C TRP A 276 11.38 28.29 9.16
N SER A 277 11.50 29.44 9.82
CA SER A 277 12.12 29.56 11.15
C SER A 277 11.07 29.45 12.24
N ALA A 278 11.47 29.05 13.45
CA ALA A 278 10.57 28.98 14.61
C ALA A 278 9.88 30.34 14.89
N GLU A 279 10.60 31.45 14.72
CA GLU A 279 10.06 32.81 14.86
C GLU A 279 9.10 33.19 13.72
N GLY A 280 9.32 32.66 12.51
CA GLY A 280 8.35 32.78 11.42
C GLY A 280 7.04 32.07 11.73
N VAL A 281 7.10 30.88 12.31
CA VAL A 281 5.92 30.12 12.76
C VAL A 281 5.22 30.82 13.93
N ARG A 282 5.97 31.39 14.89
CA ARG A 282 5.40 32.15 16.02
C ARG A 282 4.51 33.31 15.55
N ARG A 283 4.99 34.11 14.59
CA ARG A 283 4.20 35.22 14.00
C ARG A 283 2.95 34.74 13.27
N VAL A 284 3.00 33.56 12.64
CA VAL A 284 1.82 32.94 12.03
C VAL A 284 0.82 32.48 13.08
N LEU A 285 1.27 31.99 14.24
CA LEU A 285 0.42 31.60 15.36
C LEU A 285 -0.28 32.80 16.01
N GLU A 286 0.46 33.88 16.27
CA GLU A 286 -0.11 35.14 16.78
C GLU A 286 -1.23 35.65 15.85
N ARG A 287 -1.01 35.54 14.53
CA ARG A 287 -2.03 35.91 13.53
C ARG A 287 -3.19 34.91 13.47
N ALA A 288 -2.95 33.61 13.66
CA ALA A 288 -4.01 32.61 13.74
C ALA A 288 -4.93 32.85 14.94
N ARG A 289 -4.37 33.29 16.08
CA ARG A 289 -5.13 33.75 17.26
C ARG A 289 -5.94 35.01 16.94
N GLY A 290 -5.31 36.01 16.30
CA GLY A 290 -6.02 37.23 15.87
C GLY A 290 -7.15 36.99 14.86
N LEU A 291 -7.12 35.88 14.13
CA LEU A 291 -8.20 35.43 13.23
C LEU A 291 -9.26 34.55 13.92
N GLY A 292 -9.15 34.33 15.23
CA GLY A 292 -10.05 33.47 16.01
C GLY A 292 -9.95 31.98 15.67
N LEU A 293 -8.85 31.54 15.04
CA LEU A 293 -8.68 30.14 14.61
C LEU A 293 -8.16 29.22 15.72
N LEU A 294 -7.57 29.80 16.76
CA LEU A 294 -7.04 29.16 17.96
C LEU A 294 -7.59 29.89 19.18
N VAL A 295 -8.02 29.14 20.19
CA VAL A 295 -8.41 29.67 21.51
C VAL A 295 -7.19 29.66 22.41
N ASP A 296 -6.95 30.73 23.16
CA ASP A 296 -5.82 30.81 24.09
C ASP A 296 -5.99 29.76 25.21
N ARG A 297 -5.04 28.81 25.29
CA ARG A 297 -4.92 27.85 26.40
C ARG A 297 -4.14 28.48 27.57
N GLU A 298 -4.55 29.65 28.03
CA GLU A 298 -3.94 30.35 29.19
C GLU A 298 -4.99 30.94 30.15
N ALA A 299 -6.12 30.24 30.36
CA ALA A 299 -7.10 30.63 31.37
C ALA A 299 -7.76 29.42 32.07
N SER A 300 -6.95 28.45 32.50
CA SER A 300 -7.36 27.44 33.49
C SER A 300 -6.17 27.08 34.39
N LEU A 301 -5.63 28.08 35.06
CA LEU A 301 -4.88 27.91 36.30
C LEU A 301 -5.69 28.65 37.36
N ASP A 302 -6.43 27.88 38.17
CA ASP A 302 -7.10 28.38 39.36
C ASP A 302 -6.09 29.13 40.26
N PRO A 303 -6.31 30.42 40.57
CA PRO A 303 -5.47 31.15 41.50
C PRO A 303 -5.86 30.89 42.97
N CYS A 304 -6.05 29.62 43.35
CA CYS A 304 -6.40 29.22 44.72
C CYS A 304 -5.39 28.28 45.40
N LEU A 305 -4.16 28.17 44.89
CA LEU A 305 -3.07 27.46 45.57
C LEU A 305 -1.81 28.32 45.62
N ILE A 306 -1.84 29.39 46.42
CA ILE A 306 -0.77 29.92 47.29
C ILE A 306 -1.43 30.98 48.17
N ALA A 307 -1.87 30.56 49.36
CA ALA A 307 -1.93 31.26 50.64
C ALA A 307 -2.73 30.41 51.63
#